data_AF-A0A9E7A6M2-F1
#
_entry.id   AF-A0A9E7A6M2-F1
#
_cell.length_a   1.000
_cell.length_b   1.000
_cell.length_c   1.000
_cell.angle_alpha   90.00
_cell.angle_beta   90.00
_cell.angle_gamma   90.00
#
_symmetry.space_group_name_H-M   'P 1'
#
loop_
_entity.id
_entity.type
_entity.pdbx_description
1 polymer ?
#
loop_
_entity_poly.entity_id
_entity_poly.type
_entity_poly.pdbx_seq_one_letter_code
_entity_poly.pdbx_strand_id
1 'polypeptide(L)'
;MHTCEPPTEAIDRWLSSNGTIRGRYGHLLLEQKAVTDDDLIDAMRPYFESAHLDAREYFHRQIGIDLHPDADAPGAHACYPSCLPSTARRGLFGEVMAGMVTEAFQAKFVGGHEWCIPIFLFRQHADVEAYLWDLARNPERVRQVFGRFGSDFLGLSLNEDGEVVRFIAGEAKWRQRLTDSAVDSLMLGPWEEDEETGERARSGRGVWFEVNRDTPLPHGLRQLQRLLELRDPDGYQAAILSIDEAVLLEDAPPLPRTNLILIAGNGARDRKPLDVLIGWEEAPVEYTAPHDLQVVELILTDGERLIDGLYSSLWQEAE
;
A
#
# COMPACT_ATOMS: atom_id res chain seq x y z
N MET A 1 -0.18 11.48 12.43
CA MET A 1 -1.37 10.78 11.90
C MET A 1 -1.49 11.07 10.42
N HIS A 2 -2.08 10.16 9.65
CA HIS A 2 -2.55 10.45 8.30
C HIS A 2 -3.93 11.09 8.42
N THR A 3 -4.09 12.29 7.88
CA THR A 3 -5.30 13.12 8.05
C THR A 3 -5.73 13.81 6.76
N CYS A 4 -5.04 13.54 5.65
CA CYS A 4 -5.36 14.13 4.37
C CYS A 4 -6.35 13.21 3.66
N GLU A 5 -7.52 13.72 3.28
CA GLU A 5 -8.46 12.98 2.46
C GLU A 5 -7.90 12.76 1.05
N PRO A 6 -8.33 11.69 0.35
CA PRO A 6 -7.99 11.49 -1.05
C PRO A 6 -8.44 12.67 -1.92
N PRO A 7 -7.66 13.09 -2.93
CA PRO A 7 -8.04 14.17 -3.83
C PRO A 7 -9.06 13.69 -4.87
N THR A 8 -10.30 13.43 -4.44
CA THR A 8 -11.34 12.75 -5.24
C THR A 8 -11.59 13.45 -6.59
N GLU A 9 -11.62 14.78 -6.63
CA GLU A 9 -11.82 15.52 -7.89
C GLU A 9 -10.67 15.31 -8.90
N ALA A 10 -9.43 15.18 -8.43
CA ALA A 10 -8.29 14.89 -9.29
C ALA A 10 -8.33 13.43 -9.76
N ILE A 11 -8.62 12.50 -8.85
CA ILE A 11 -8.78 11.07 -9.14
C ILE A 11 -9.89 10.85 -10.18
N ASP A 12 -11.04 11.49 -10.02
CA ASP A 12 -12.18 11.36 -10.94
C ASP A 12 -11.90 11.96 -12.31
N ARG A 13 -11.03 12.97 -12.42
CA ARG A 13 -10.57 13.48 -13.71
C ARG A 13 -9.53 12.55 -14.34
N TRP A 14 -8.68 11.93 -13.53
CA TRP A 14 -7.55 11.11 -13.97
C TRP A 14 -7.91 9.67 -14.34
N LEU A 15 -8.85 9.05 -13.61
CA LEU A 15 -9.19 7.63 -13.74
C LEU A 15 -10.64 7.43 -14.21
N SER A 16 -10.84 6.42 -15.05
CA SER A 16 -12.14 5.75 -15.18
C SER A 16 -12.18 4.54 -14.24
N SER A 17 -13.33 4.32 -13.61
CA SER A 17 -13.52 3.23 -12.67
C SER A 17 -14.67 2.32 -13.11
N ASN A 18 -14.36 1.04 -13.28
CA ASN A 18 -15.31 -0.01 -13.68
C ASN A 18 -15.19 -1.15 -12.66
N GLY A 19 -16.25 -1.43 -11.91
CA GLY A 19 -16.18 -2.42 -10.84
C GLY A 19 -17.43 -3.28 -10.75
N THR A 20 -17.27 -4.45 -10.12
CA THR A 20 -18.35 -5.41 -9.87
C THR A 20 -18.21 -5.99 -8.47
N ILE A 21 -19.35 -6.32 -7.86
CA ILE A 21 -19.41 -7.04 -6.58
C ILE A 21 -20.28 -8.28 -6.79
N ARG A 22 -19.73 -9.44 -6.41
CA ARG A 22 -20.31 -10.78 -6.55
C ARG A 22 -20.13 -11.54 -5.23
N GLY A 23 -21.12 -11.43 -4.35
CA GLY A 23 -21.04 -12.06 -3.02
C GLY A 23 -19.88 -11.50 -2.21
N ARG A 24 -18.92 -12.36 -1.85
CA ARG A 24 -17.70 -12.00 -1.08
C ARG A 24 -16.54 -11.51 -1.95
N TYR A 25 -16.76 -11.33 -3.25
CA TYR A 25 -15.73 -10.89 -4.19
C TYR A 25 -16.09 -9.54 -4.81
N GLY A 26 -15.21 -8.56 -4.65
CA GLY A 26 -15.23 -7.30 -5.37
C GLY A 26 -14.06 -7.20 -6.33
N HIS A 27 -14.31 -6.71 -7.54
CA HIS A 27 -13.29 -6.39 -8.53
C HIS A 27 -13.47 -4.94 -8.97
N LEU A 28 -12.38 -4.18 -9.00
CA LEU A 28 -12.36 -2.79 -9.45
C LEU A 28 -11.20 -2.57 -10.42
N LEU A 29 -11.55 -2.31 -11.68
CA LEU A 29 -10.63 -1.85 -12.70
C LEU A 29 -10.59 -0.31 -12.71
N LEU A 30 -9.42 0.25 -12.49
CA LEU A 30 -9.10 1.65 -12.60
C LEU A 30 -8.17 1.87 -13.80
N GLU A 31 -8.59 2.69 -14.75
CA GLU A 31 -7.81 2.96 -15.97
C GLU A 31 -7.54 4.45 -16.08
N GLN A 32 -6.29 4.78 -16.39
CA GLN A 32 -5.90 6.14 -16.70
C GLN A 32 -6.61 6.65 -17.96
N LYS A 33 -7.33 7.77 -17.83
CA LYS A 33 -8.04 8.43 -18.95
C LYS A 33 -7.51 9.84 -19.28
N ALA A 34 -6.69 10.42 -18.39
CA ALA A 34 -6.00 11.69 -18.61
C ALA A 34 -4.48 11.52 -18.43
N VAL A 35 -3.70 12.36 -19.10
CA VAL A 35 -2.22 12.34 -18.98
C VAL A 35 -1.78 12.66 -17.56
N THR A 36 -0.62 12.15 -17.14
CA THR A 36 0.01 12.62 -15.90
C THR A 36 0.66 13.97 -16.17
N ASP A 37 0.14 15.03 -15.55
CA ASP A 37 0.69 16.38 -15.55
C ASP A 37 1.06 16.85 -14.13
N ASP A 38 1.64 18.04 -14.06
CA ASP A 38 2.14 18.59 -12.79
C ASP A 38 0.95 18.96 -11.87
N ASP A 39 -0.20 19.35 -12.45
CA ASP A 39 -1.45 19.60 -11.71
C ASP A 39 -1.94 18.34 -10.97
N LEU A 40 -1.89 17.17 -11.62
CA LEU A 40 -2.22 15.89 -10.97
C LEU A 40 -1.24 15.56 -9.84
N ILE A 41 0.06 15.74 -10.10
CA ILE A 41 1.10 15.50 -9.08
C ILE A 41 0.86 16.40 -7.87
N ASP A 42 0.61 17.69 -8.09
CA ASP A 42 0.33 18.67 -7.05
C ASP A 42 -0.94 18.36 -6.28
N ALA A 43 -1.99 17.89 -6.96
CA ALA A 43 -3.22 17.47 -6.30
C ALA A 43 -3.04 16.21 -5.43
N MET A 44 -2.17 15.27 -5.85
CA MET A 44 -1.90 14.03 -5.11
C MET A 44 -0.86 14.19 -4.00
N ARG A 45 0.00 15.20 -4.11
CA ARG A 45 1.12 15.45 -3.19
C ARG A 45 0.69 15.53 -1.71
N PRO A 46 -0.36 16.27 -1.30
CA PRO A 46 -0.75 16.37 0.11
C PRO A 46 -1.08 15.01 0.75
N TYR A 47 -1.72 14.12 0.00
CA TYR A 47 -2.06 12.78 0.49
C TYR A 47 -0.78 11.96 0.72
N PHE A 48 0.14 11.96 -0.26
CA PHE A 48 1.43 11.28 -0.14
C PHE A 48 2.29 11.87 0.98
N GLU A 49 2.30 13.20 1.14
CA GLU A 49 2.96 13.88 2.26
C GLU A 49 2.44 13.39 3.61
N SER A 50 1.12 13.38 3.76
CA SER A 50 0.47 12.90 4.98
C SER A 50 0.76 11.43 5.24
N ALA A 51 0.81 10.59 4.20
CA ALA A 51 1.14 9.17 4.31
C ALA A 51 2.58 8.93 4.80
N HIS A 52 3.54 9.73 4.34
CA HIS A 52 4.96 9.60 4.71
C HIS A 52 5.35 10.30 6.01
N LEU A 53 4.50 11.19 6.54
CA LEU A 53 4.83 12.08 7.65
C LEU A 53 5.41 11.35 8.88
N ASP A 54 4.73 10.32 9.38
CA ASP A 54 5.16 9.60 10.58
C ASP A 54 6.53 8.93 10.41
N ALA A 55 6.74 8.27 9.27
CA ALA A 55 8.00 7.60 8.97
C ALA A 55 9.14 8.59 8.75
N ARG A 56 8.87 9.71 8.08
CA ARG A 56 9.84 10.80 7.91
C ARG A 56 10.31 11.32 9.26
N GLU A 57 9.38 11.74 10.13
CA GLU A 57 9.72 12.23 11.47
C GLU A 57 10.50 11.21 12.29
N TYR A 58 10.09 9.94 12.24
CA TYR A 58 10.77 8.87 12.96
C TYR A 58 12.19 8.65 12.43
N PHE A 59 12.37 8.43 11.12
CA PHE A 59 13.68 8.14 10.54
C PHE A 59 14.64 9.31 10.64
N HIS A 60 14.19 10.54 10.36
CA HIS A 60 15.03 11.73 10.45
C HIS A 60 15.53 11.94 11.89
N ARG A 61 14.67 11.71 12.89
CA ARG A 61 15.08 11.71 14.30
C ARG A 61 16.10 10.62 14.62
N GLN A 62 15.92 9.40 14.10
CA GLN A 62 16.88 8.31 14.34
C GLN A 62 18.27 8.60 13.76
N ILE A 63 18.34 9.13 12.55
CA ILE A 63 19.63 9.38 11.88
C ILE A 63 20.28 10.71 12.28
N GLY A 64 19.58 11.55 13.04
CA GLY A 64 20.08 12.80 13.59
C GLY A 64 20.11 13.96 12.59
N ILE A 65 19.24 13.94 11.58
CA ILE A 65 19.02 15.11 10.71
C ILE A 65 18.26 16.16 11.51
N ASP A 66 18.82 17.37 11.60
CA ASP A 66 18.11 18.53 12.14
C ASP A 66 17.07 18.98 11.11
N LEU A 67 15.81 19.06 11.53
CA LEU A 67 14.66 19.45 10.70
C LEU A 67 14.48 20.98 10.66
N HIS A 68 15.40 21.76 11.24
CA HIS A 68 15.32 23.22 11.25
C HIS A 68 15.54 23.80 9.83
N PRO A 69 14.67 24.71 9.35
CA PRO A 69 14.72 25.25 7.98
C PRO A 69 16.02 26.02 7.67
N ASP A 70 16.66 26.62 8.68
CA ASP A 70 17.96 27.30 8.52
C ASP A 70 19.19 26.37 8.65
N ALA A 71 19.00 25.06 8.78
CA ALA A 71 20.12 24.15 8.92
C ALA A 71 20.66 23.77 7.53
N ASP A 72 21.85 24.27 7.18
CA ASP A 72 22.77 23.64 6.21
C ASP A 72 23.26 22.28 6.79
N ALA A 73 22.34 21.44 7.24
CA ALA A 73 22.62 20.28 8.08
C ALA A 73 23.37 19.22 7.27
N PRO A 74 24.46 18.66 7.81
CA PRO A 74 25.04 17.43 7.30
C PRO A 74 23.98 16.33 7.20
N GLY A 75 23.88 15.65 6.05
CA GLY A 75 22.96 14.52 5.88
C GLY A 75 21.75 14.75 4.97
N ALA A 76 21.63 15.91 4.31
CA ALA A 76 20.54 16.19 3.37
C ALA A 76 20.38 15.14 2.24
N HIS A 77 21.47 14.46 1.85
CA HIS A 77 21.44 13.37 0.87
C HIS A 77 20.72 12.10 1.37
N ALA A 78 20.45 11.99 2.67
CA ALA A 78 19.76 10.86 3.30
C ALA A 78 18.31 11.21 3.73
N CYS A 79 17.72 12.26 3.13
CA CYS A 79 16.34 12.66 3.40
C CYS A 79 15.32 11.67 2.83
N TYR A 80 14.64 10.95 3.72
CA TYR A 80 13.47 10.14 3.39
C TYR A 80 12.27 11.00 2.90
N PRO A 81 11.47 10.54 1.92
CA PRO A 81 11.61 9.29 1.16
C PRO A 81 12.40 9.43 -0.15
N SER A 82 12.80 10.65 -0.55
CA SER A 82 13.38 10.92 -1.87
C SER A 82 14.73 10.26 -2.09
N CYS A 83 15.52 10.08 -1.02
CA CYS A 83 16.83 9.40 -1.09
C CYS A 83 16.73 7.88 -1.28
N LEU A 84 15.52 7.29 -1.24
CA LEU A 84 15.36 5.84 -1.35
C LEU A 84 15.62 5.34 -2.79
N PRO A 85 16.15 4.12 -2.93
CA PRO A 85 16.29 3.47 -4.22
C PRO A 85 14.95 3.43 -4.97
N SER A 86 15.01 3.53 -6.30
CA SER A 86 13.84 3.54 -7.17
C SER A 86 12.84 2.42 -6.83
N THR A 87 13.30 1.17 -6.71
CA THR A 87 12.45 0.02 -6.35
C THR A 87 11.66 0.22 -5.05
N ALA A 88 12.28 0.80 -4.01
CA ALA A 88 11.62 1.05 -2.74
C ALA A 88 10.52 2.13 -2.88
N ARG A 89 10.79 3.20 -3.63
CA ARG A 89 9.78 4.24 -3.93
C ARG A 89 8.59 3.68 -4.70
N ARG A 90 8.80 2.73 -5.63
CA ARG A 90 7.70 2.03 -6.34
C ARG A 90 6.87 1.14 -5.40
N GLY A 91 7.51 0.49 -4.43
CA GLY A 91 6.81 -0.30 -3.39
C GLY A 91 5.92 0.60 -2.52
N LEU A 92 6.52 1.66 -1.96
CA LEU A 92 5.80 2.65 -1.16
C LEU A 92 4.67 3.31 -1.94
N PHE A 93 4.86 3.61 -3.23
CA PHE A 93 3.80 4.10 -4.11
C PHE A 93 2.59 3.15 -4.13
N GLY A 94 2.84 1.85 -4.28
CA GLY A 94 1.78 0.84 -4.23
C GLY A 94 1.01 0.88 -2.91
N GLU A 95 1.72 0.96 -1.78
CA GLU A 95 1.11 1.06 -0.45
C GLU A 95 0.24 2.33 -0.29
N VAL A 96 0.75 3.50 -0.69
CA VAL A 96 -0.02 4.76 -0.64
C VAL A 96 -1.24 4.71 -1.56
N MET A 97 -1.09 4.18 -2.78
CA MET A 97 -2.20 4.02 -3.72
C MET A 97 -3.26 3.04 -3.20
N ALA A 98 -2.87 2.00 -2.46
CA ALA A 98 -3.81 1.08 -1.82
C ALA A 98 -4.68 1.80 -0.79
N GLY A 99 -4.11 2.68 0.03
CA GLY A 99 -4.87 3.54 0.94
C GLY A 99 -5.79 4.50 0.19
N MET A 100 -5.22 5.25 -0.74
CA MET A 100 -5.96 6.28 -1.48
C MET A 100 -7.16 5.70 -2.24
N VAL A 101 -6.98 4.57 -2.93
CA VAL A 101 -8.05 3.91 -3.68
C VAL A 101 -9.08 3.30 -2.72
N THR A 102 -8.66 2.75 -1.59
CA THR A 102 -9.57 2.20 -0.59
C THR A 102 -10.51 3.27 -0.06
N GLU A 103 -10.00 4.45 0.29
CA GLU A 103 -10.83 5.57 0.76
C GLU A 103 -11.66 6.19 -0.37
N ALA A 104 -11.06 6.48 -1.52
CA ALA A 104 -11.73 7.17 -2.62
C ALA A 104 -12.84 6.33 -3.28
N PHE A 105 -12.70 5.01 -3.29
CA PHE A 105 -13.65 4.09 -3.94
C PHE A 105 -14.34 3.13 -2.97
N GLN A 106 -14.36 3.46 -1.67
CA GLN A 106 -14.95 2.61 -0.63
C GLN A 106 -16.39 2.13 -0.93
N ALA A 107 -17.22 2.97 -1.54
CA ALA A 107 -18.59 2.61 -1.94
C ALA A 107 -18.67 1.55 -3.05
N LYS A 108 -17.56 1.34 -3.79
CA LYS A 108 -17.44 0.31 -4.84
C LYS A 108 -16.75 -0.95 -4.33
N PHE A 109 -16.29 -0.98 -3.08
CA PHE A 109 -15.62 -2.14 -2.51
C PHE A 109 -16.64 -3.15 -1.99
N VAL A 110 -16.23 -4.42 -1.94
CA VAL A 110 -17.01 -5.48 -1.31
C VAL A 110 -17.44 -5.08 0.11
N GLY A 111 -18.74 -5.19 0.38
CA GLY A 111 -19.35 -4.81 1.66
C GLY A 111 -19.68 -3.32 1.82
N GLY A 112 -19.14 -2.43 0.98
CA GLY A 112 -19.44 -0.99 1.02
C GLY A 112 -19.10 -0.32 2.36
N HIS A 113 -18.06 -0.81 3.04
CA HIS A 113 -17.63 -0.30 4.34
C HIS A 113 -17.00 1.09 4.20
N GLU A 114 -17.16 1.91 5.22
CA GLU A 114 -16.42 3.17 5.35
C GLU A 114 -15.04 2.86 5.90
N TRP A 115 -14.01 3.13 5.10
CA TRP A 115 -12.62 2.84 5.41
C TRP A 115 -11.88 4.12 5.74
N CYS A 116 -10.97 4.04 6.71
CA CYS A 116 -9.99 5.08 6.99
C CYS A 116 -8.59 4.46 7.15
N ILE A 117 -7.57 5.19 6.72
CA ILE A 117 -6.17 4.82 6.94
C ILE A 117 -5.61 5.79 7.99
N PRO A 118 -5.61 5.44 9.28
CA PRO A 118 -5.19 6.40 10.30
C PRO A 118 -3.69 6.69 10.25
N ILE A 119 -2.89 5.72 9.82
CA ILE A 119 -1.42 5.86 9.70
C ILE A 119 -0.84 4.75 8.84
N PHE A 120 0.10 5.08 7.95
CA PHE A 120 0.85 4.10 7.17
C PHE A 120 2.02 3.54 7.99
N LEU A 121 2.26 2.23 7.88
CA LEU A 121 3.25 1.51 8.71
C LEU A 121 4.70 1.64 8.23
N PHE A 122 5.01 2.66 7.42
CA PHE A 122 6.33 2.80 6.77
C PHE A 122 7.49 2.87 7.77
N ARG A 123 7.29 3.38 8.99
CA ARG A 123 8.34 3.41 10.01
C ARG A 123 8.74 2.04 10.54
N GLN A 124 7.92 1.02 10.32
CA GLN A 124 8.21 -0.37 10.68
C GLN A 124 9.09 -1.08 9.64
N HIS A 125 9.62 -0.32 8.67
CA HIS A 125 10.51 -0.83 7.64
C HIS A 125 11.97 -0.83 8.13
N ALA A 126 12.35 -1.87 8.87
CA ALA A 126 13.68 -1.99 9.49
C ALA A 126 14.86 -1.83 8.50
N ASP A 127 14.75 -2.36 7.28
CA ASP A 127 15.84 -2.24 6.29
C ASP A 127 16.00 -0.81 5.73
N VAL A 128 14.92 -0.02 5.68
CA VAL A 128 14.99 1.42 5.36
C VAL A 128 15.69 2.16 6.48
N GLU A 129 15.36 1.88 7.75
CA GLU A 129 16.02 2.52 8.89
C GLU A 129 17.54 2.29 8.86
N ALA A 130 17.95 1.03 8.68
CA ALA A 130 19.36 0.67 8.57
C ALA A 130 20.05 1.31 7.35
N TYR A 131 19.35 1.33 6.20
CA TYR A 131 19.84 1.99 4.98
C TYR A 131 20.07 3.48 5.19
N LEU A 132 19.10 4.20 5.77
CA LEU A 132 19.22 5.64 6.01
C LEU A 132 20.33 5.95 7.01
N TRP A 133 20.49 5.13 8.05
CA TRP A 133 21.56 5.28 9.03
C TRP A 133 22.95 5.18 8.39
N ASP A 134 23.15 4.20 7.51
CA ASP A 134 24.38 4.00 6.76
C ASP A 134 24.61 5.15 5.76
N LEU A 135 23.58 5.51 5.00
CA LEU A 135 23.64 6.56 3.98
C LEU A 135 24.00 7.91 4.59
N ALA A 136 23.40 8.28 5.72
CA ALA A 136 23.67 9.54 6.42
C ALA A 136 25.15 9.70 6.81
N ARG A 137 25.87 8.58 7.04
CA ARG A 137 27.29 8.58 7.44
C ARG A 137 28.25 8.38 6.27
N ASN A 138 27.81 7.69 5.22
CA ASN A 138 28.57 7.48 4.01
C ASN A 138 27.66 7.55 2.77
N PRO A 139 27.71 8.65 2.00
CA PRO A 139 26.93 8.82 0.78
C PRO A 139 27.14 7.72 -0.28
N GLU A 140 28.26 6.99 -0.25
CA GLU A 140 28.56 5.92 -1.20
C GLU A 140 27.86 4.60 -0.87
N ARG A 141 27.24 4.46 0.32
CA ARG A 141 26.51 3.25 0.74
C ARG A 141 25.13 3.13 0.10
N VAL A 142 25.07 3.28 -1.21
CA VAL A 142 23.86 3.06 -1.99
C VAL A 142 23.69 1.56 -2.26
N ARG A 143 22.56 1.00 -1.86
CA ARG A 143 22.20 -0.41 -2.07
C ARG A 143 20.72 -0.56 -2.32
N GLN A 144 20.31 -1.75 -2.78
CA GLN A 144 18.90 -2.11 -2.75
C GLN A 144 18.41 -2.28 -1.31
N VAL A 145 17.12 -1.99 -1.13
CA VAL A 145 16.42 -2.12 0.14
C VAL A 145 15.37 -3.22 -0.04
N PHE A 146 15.32 -4.16 0.90
CA PHE A 146 14.34 -5.24 0.91
C PHE A 146 12.98 -4.71 1.34
N GLY A 147 11.89 -5.24 0.79
CA GLY A 147 10.54 -4.82 1.20
C GLY A 147 10.25 -5.11 2.67
N ARG A 148 9.26 -4.40 3.23
CA ARG A 148 8.76 -4.67 4.58
C ARG A 148 8.10 -6.06 4.63
N PHE A 149 8.28 -6.76 5.75
CA PHE A 149 7.58 -8.01 6.02
C PHE A 149 6.19 -7.76 6.62
N GLY A 150 5.23 -8.60 6.27
CA GLY A 150 3.82 -8.49 6.68
C GLY A 150 2.97 -7.71 5.66
N SER A 151 1.71 -7.45 6.01
CA SER A 151 0.75 -6.82 5.09
C SER A 151 1.24 -5.46 4.61
N ASP A 152 1.35 -5.27 3.30
CA ASP A 152 1.71 -3.99 2.65
C ASP A 152 0.74 -2.87 3.07
N PHE A 153 -0.53 -3.19 3.28
CA PHE A 153 -1.58 -2.20 3.54
C PHE A 153 -2.48 -2.61 4.71
N LEU A 154 -2.88 -1.64 5.54
CA LEU A 154 -3.89 -1.80 6.58
C LEU A 154 -4.79 -0.56 6.68
N GLY A 155 -6.09 -0.78 6.77
CA GLY A 155 -7.11 0.24 7.03
C GLY A 155 -8.17 -0.27 8.00
N LEU A 156 -8.90 0.64 8.63
CA LEU A 156 -9.92 0.34 9.62
C LEU A 156 -11.29 0.79 9.11
N SER A 157 -12.33 0.07 9.51
CA SER A 157 -13.71 0.55 9.47
C SER A 157 -14.19 0.70 10.91
N LEU A 158 -14.65 1.90 11.24
CA LEU A 158 -15.05 2.28 12.60
C LEU A 158 -16.56 2.48 12.66
N ASN A 159 -17.19 2.17 13.80
CA ASN A 159 -18.57 2.57 14.06
C ASN A 159 -18.67 4.00 14.59
N GLU A 160 -19.89 4.44 14.92
CA GLU A 160 -20.16 5.78 15.46
C GLU A 160 -19.44 6.04 16.80
N ASP A 161 -19.17 4.99 17.59
CA ASP A 161 -18.44 5.06 18.86
C ASP A 161 -16.90 5.02 18.68
N GLY A 162 -16.42 4.88 17.44
CA GLY A 162 -15.00 4.79 17.11
C GLY A 162 -14.38 3.40 17.33
N GLU A 163 -15.19 2.37 17.58
CA GLU A 163 -14.74 0.99 17.73
C GLU A 163 -14.44 0.36 16.38
N VAL A 164 -13.44 -0.53 16.32
CA VAL A 164 -13.11 -1.25 15.08
C VAL A 164 -14.15 -2.34 14.85
N VAL A 165 -14.96 -2.18 13.80
CA VAL A 165 -15.95 -3.20 13.38
C VAL A 165 -15.42 -4.13 12.30
N ARG A 166 -14.39 -3.71 11.57
CA ARG A 166 -13.72 -4.49 10.52
C ARG A 166 -12.37 -3.85 10.20
N PHE A 167 -11.42 -4.63 9.71
CA PHE A 167 -10.21 -4.10 9.07
C PHE A 167 -10.05 -4.62 7.64
N ILE A 168 -9.29 -3.87 6.86
CA ILE A 168 -8.84 -4.27 5.52
C ILE A 168 -7.32 -4.45 5.56
N ALA A 169 -6.85 -5.58 5.07
CA ALA A 169 -5.42 -5.88 4.99
C ALA A 169 -5.09 -6.26 3.54
N GLY A 170 -4.00 -5.73 3.01
CA GLY A 170 -3.71 -5.93 1.60
C GLY A 170 -2.26 -6.04 1.20
N GLU A 171 -2.10 -6.52 -0.02
CA GLU A 171 -0.87 -6.62 -0.77
C GLU A 171 -0.94 -5.63 -1.94
N ALA A 172 0.11 -4.83 -2.12
CA ALA A 172 0.15 -3.78 -3.14
C ALA A 172 1.41 -3.92 -3.99
N LYS A 173 1.25 -4.14 -5.29
CA LYS A 173 2.36 -4.49 -6.17
C LYS A 173 2.41 -3.60 -7.40
N TRP A 174 3.52 -2.88 -7.55
CA TRP A 174 3.84 -2.11 -8.76
C TRP A 174 4.58 -2.96 -9.81
N ARG A 175 4.27 -2.78 -11.09
CA ARG A 175 5.05 -3.30 -12.22
C ARG A 175 5.23 -2.22 -13.29
N GLN A 176 6.46 -2.09 -13.80
CA GLN A 176 6.74 -1.19 -14.91
C GLN A 176 5.92 -1.53 -16.16
N ARG A 177 5.64 -2.81 -16.38
CA ARG A 177 4.77 -3.30 -17.44
C ARG A 177 3.86 -4.40 -16.89
N LEU A 178 2.56 -4.19 -16.96
CA LEU A 178 1.53 -5.17 -16.62
C LEU A 178 1.10 -5.93 -17.87
N THR A 179 1.46 -7.20 -17.90
CA THR A 179 0.99 -8.21 -18.86
C THR A 179 0.41 -9.38 -18.09
N ASP A 180 -0.39 -10.23 -18.73
CA ASP A 180 -0.95 -11.44 -18.12
C ASP A 180 0.14 -12.28 -17.46
N SER A 181 1.25 -12.53 -18.18
CA SER A 181 2.40 -13.29 -17.65
C SER A 181 3.06 -12.63 -16.43
N ALA A 182 3.12 -11.30 -16.37
CA ALA A 182 3.65 -10.57 -15.23
C ALA A 182 2.73 -10.69 -14.00
N VAL A 183 1.41 -10.64 -14.22
CA VAL A 183 0.40 -10.85 -13.19
C VAL A 183 0.39 -12.30 -12.72
N ASP A 184 0.37 -13.29 -13.62
CA ASP A 184 0.47 -14.71 -13.26
C ASP A 184 1.70 -15.00 -12.41
N SER A 185 2.84 -14.41 -12.79
CA SER A 185 4.09 -14.60 -12.03
C SER A 185 4.05 -13.95 -10.65
N LEU A 186 3.34 -12.84 -10.50
CA LEU A 186 3.12 -12.20 -9.21
C LEU A 186 2.16 -13.02 -8.34
N MET A 187 1.06 -13.49 -8.92
CA MET A 187 -0.02 -14.12 -8.19
C MET A 187 0.27 -15.58 -7.84
N LEU A 188 0.87 -16.34 -8.77
CA LEU A 188 1.16 -17.77 -8.64
C LEU A 188 2.62 -18.08 -8.26
N GLY A 189 3.49 -17.07 -8.32
CA GLY A 189 4.93 -17.20 -8.07
C GLY A 189 5.76 -17.46 -9.34
N PRO A 190 7.11 -17.44 -9.22
CA PRO A 190 8.01 -17.73 -10.34
C PRO A 190 7.84 -19.16 -10.86
N TRP A 191 8.30 -19.39 -12.09
CA TRP A 191 8.49 -20.75 -12.60
C TRP A 191 9.70 -21.39 -11.91
N GLU A 192 9.50 -22.59 -11.39
CA GLU A 192 10.55 -23.46 -10.87
C GLU A 192 10.59 -24.73 -11.73
N GLU A 193 11.80 -25.24 -11.96
CA GLU A 193 12.00 -26.51 -12.66
C GLU A 193 12.22 -27.58 -11.60
N ASP A 194 11.46 -28.67 -11.69
CA ASP A 194 11.63 -29.83 -10.83
C ASP A 194 12.92 -30.56 -11.22
N GLU A 195 13.85 -30.71 -10.27
CA GLU A 195 15.19 -31.26 -10.54
C GLU A 195 15.17 -32.75 -10.94
N GLU A 196 14.11 -33.50 -10.60
CA GLU A 196 13.99 -34.93 -10.91
C GLU A 196 13.29 -35.21 -12.24
N THR A 197 12.28 -34.40 -12.57
CA THR A 197 11.42 -34.61 -13.76
C THR A 197 11.72 -33.65 -14.91
N GLY A 198 12.39 -32.52 -14.64
CA GLY A 198 12.62 -31.43 -15.59
C GLY A 198 11.35 -30.67 -15.98
N GLU A 199 10.22 -30.95 -15.31
CA GLU A 199 8.96 -30.26 -15.57
C GLU A 199 8.97 -28.86 -14.93
N ARG A 200 8.45 -27.88 -15.66
CA ARG A 200 8.33 -26.50 -15.15
C ARG A 200 6.93 -26.30 -14.56
N ALA A 201 6.89 -25.96 -13.28
CA ALA A 201 5.67 -25.60 -12.58
C ALA A 201 5.80 -24.21 -11.95
N ARG A 202 4.67 -23.56 -11.66
CA ARG A 202 4.68 -22.37 -10.80
C ARG A 202 5.07 -22.80 -9.39
N SER A 203 5.91 -22.03 -8.72
CA SER A 203 6.37 -22.33 -7.37
C SER A 203 5.24 -22.38 -6.32
N GLY A 204 4.08 -21.80 -6.65
CA GLY A 204 2.97 -21.65 -5.73
C GLY A 204 3.27 -20.68 -4.59
N ARG A 205 4.35 -19.89 -4.68
CA ARG A 205 4.80 -18.93 -3.66
C ARG A 205 4.58 -17.48 -4.15
N GLY A 206 3.36 -17.19 -4.58
CA GLY A 206 2.92 -15.86 -5.03
C GLY A 206 1.96 -15.20 -4.06
N VAL A 207 1.36 -14.07 -4.47
CA VAL A 207 0.42 -13.30 -3.62
C VAL A 207 -0.75 -14.16 -3.12
N TRP A 208 -1.31 -15.04 -3.95
CA TRP A 208 -2.41 -15.91 -3.50
C TRP A 208 -2.01 -16.83 -2.34
N PHE A 209 -0.78 -17.32 -2.36
CA PHE A 209 -0.26 -18.19 -1.32
C PHE A 209 -0.08 -17.46 0.01
N GLU A 210 0.48 -16.25 -0.03
CA GLU A 210 0.67 -15.43 1.17
C GLU A 210 -0.68 -15.06 1.79
N VAL A 211 -1.62 -14.55 0.98
CA VAL A 211 -2.95 -14.12 1.45
C VAL A 211 -3.77 -15.28 2.03
N ASN A 212 -3.69 -16.47 1.44
CA ASN A 212 -4.41 -17.65 1.94
C ASN A 212 -3.88 -18.18 3.26
N ARG A 213 -2.60 -17.93 3.57
CA ARG A 213 -1.92 -18.41 4.77
C ARG A 213 -1.76 -17.36 5.85
N ASP A 214 -2.18 -16.12 5.57
CA ASP A 214 -2.06 -15.05 6.52
C ASP A 214 -2.88 -15.35 7.78
N THR A 215 -2.34 -14.91 8.91
CA THR A 215 -3.01 -15.06 10.20
C THR A 215 -4.34 -14.28 10.20
N PRO A 216 -5.38 -14.76 10.90
CA PRO A 216 -6.64 -14.04 11.00
C PRO A 216 -6.47 -12.60 11.47
N LEU A 217 -5.52 -12.37 12.38
CA LEU A 217 -5.10 -11.04 12.82
C LEU A 217 -3.61 -10.84 12.47
N PRO A 218 -3.29 -10.06 11.42
CA PRO A 218 -1.91 -9.85 11.01
C PRO A 218 -1.15 -9.05 12.07
N HIS A 219 0.15 -9.34 12.23
CA HIS A 219 1.03 -8.58 13.15
C HIS A 219 1.01 -7.07 12.89
N GLY A 220 0.77 -6.66 11.63
CA GLY A 220 0.61 -5.25 11.26
C GLY A 220 -0.51 -4.55 12.02
N LEU A 221 -1.58 -5.25 12.42
CA LEU A 221 -2.67 -4.67 13.22
C LEU A 221 -2.18 -4.28 14.63
N ARG A 222 -1.29 -5.10 15.22
CA ARG A 222 -0.63 -4.76 16.49
C ARG A 222 0.32 -3.58 16.34
N GLN A 223 1.06 -3.51 15.22
CA GLN A 223 1.91 -2.36 14.92
C GLN A 223 1.09 -1.07 14.77
N LEU A 224 -0.03 -1.14 14.04
CA LEU A 224 -0.98 -0.04 13.87
C LEU A 224 -1.45 0.48 15.22
N GLN A 225 -1.96 -0.40 16.08
CA GLN A 225 -2.42 -0.04 17.42
C GLN A 225 -1.35 0.68 18.25
N ARG A 226 -0.10 0.18 18.25
CA ARG A 226 1.01 0.85 18.96
C ARG A 226 1.31 2.25 18.41
N LEU A 227 1.06 2.48 17.12
CA LEU A 227 1.17 3.82 16.54
C LEU A 227 0.02 4.72 16.95
N LEU A 228 -1.21 4.20 17.04
CA LEU A 228 -2.36 4.95 17.54
C LEU A 228 -2.12 5.39 19.00
N GLU A 229 -1.70 4.48 19.88
CA GLU A 229 -1.34 4.78 21.27
C GLU A 229 -0.26 5.88 21.40
N LEU A 230 0.70 5.88 20.48
CA LEU A 230 1.81 6.83 20.49
C LEU A 230 1.44 8.20 19.91
N ARG A 231 0.61 8.22 18.87
CA ARG A 231 0.39 9.42 18.05
C ARG A 231 -0.90 10.14 18.37
N ASP A 232 -1.96 9.42 18.73
CA ASP A 232 -3.27 9.98 19.07
C ASP A 232 -4.09 9.01 19.93
N PRO A 233 -3.68 8.80 21.20
CA PRO A 233 -4.34 7.85 22.09
C PRO A 233 -5.78 8.25 22.44
N ASP A 234 -6.04 9.54 22.56
CA ASP A 234 -7.36 10.05 22.94
C ASP A 234 -8.33 9.98 21.75
N GLY A 235 -7.89 10.34 20.53
CA GLY A 235 -8.71 10.28 19.32
C GLY A 235 -9.06 8.86 18.87
N TYR A 236 -8.24 7.86 19.24
CA TYR A 236 -8.42 6.46 18.84
C TYR A 236 -8.63 5.51 20.03
N GLN A 237 -9.03 6.01 21.20
CA GLN A 237 -9.18 5.19 22.41
C GLN A 237 -10.05 3.95 22.20
N ALA A 238 -11.23 4.12 21.58
CA ALA A 238 -12.15 3.02 21.29
C ALA A 238 -11.53 2.01 20.31
N ALA A 239 -10.91 2.49 19.23
CA ALA A 239 -10.24 1.63 18.26
C ALA A 239 -9.07 0.84 18.89
N ILE A 240 -8.27 1.48 19.74
CA ILE A 240 -7.17 0.85 20.48
C ILE A 240 -7.72 -0.27 21.36
N LEU A 241 -8.83 -0.04 22.07
CA LEU A 241 -9.48 -1.04 22.91
C LEU A 241 -10.02 -2.21 22.08
N SER A 242 -10.71 -1.95 20.97
CA SER A 242 -11.24 -3.01 20.09
C SER A 242 -10.12 -3.92 19.57
N ILE A 243 -8.97 -3.34 19.22
CA ILE A 243 -7.81 -4.12 18.77
C ILE A 243 -7.21 -4.91 19.95
N ASP A 244 -7.11 -4.32 21.15
CA ASP A 244 -6.61 -5.00 22.35
C ASP A 244 -7.46 -6.23 22.70
N GLU A 245 -8.77 -6.12 22.61
CA GLU A 245 -9.70 -7.24 22.84
C GLU A 245 -9.56 -8.30 21.75
N ALA A 246 -9.45 -7.90 20.48
CA ALA A 246 -9.31 -8.83 19.36
C ALA A 246 -8.01 -9.65 19.42
N VAL A 247 -6.91 -9.12 20.00
CA VAL A 247 -5.62 -9.83 20.10
C VAL A 247 -5.49 -10.72 21.34
N LEU A 248 -6.52 -10.84 22.18
CA LEU A 248 -6.51 -11.75 23.33
C LEU A 248 -6.33 -13.22 22.88
N LEU A 249 -5.64 -14.02 23.70
CA LEU A 249 -5.42 -15.44 23.39
C LEU A 249 -6.64 -16.31 23.66
N GLU A 250 -7.51 -15.88 24.57
CA GLU A 250 -8.71 -16.58 25.00
C GLU A 250 -9.91 -15.63 24.88
N ASP A 251 -11.05 -16.17 24.43
CA ASP A 251 -12.33 -15.46 24.29
C ASP A 251 -12.27 -14.14 23.49
N ALA A 252 -11.31 -14.01 22.57
CA ALA A 252 -11.21 -12.84 21.69
C ALA A 252 -12.44 -12.73 20.77
N PRO A 253 -13.09 -11.56 20.70
CA PRO A 253 -14.17 -11.34 19.75
C PRO A 253 -13.62 -11.45 18.32
N PRO A 254 -14.36 -12.10 17.39
CA PRO A 254 -13.93 -12.17 16.01
C PRO A 254 -13.93 -10.77 15.41
N LEU A 255 -12.82 -10.37 14.80
CA LEU A 255 -12.72 -9.13 14.06
C LEU A 255 -12.80 -9.41 12.55
N PRO A 256 -13.88 -9.04 11.87
CA PRO A 256 -14.02 -9.25 10.42
C PRO A 256 -12.88 -8.62 9.63
N ARG A 257 -12.53 -9.27 8.52
CA ARG A 257 -11.43 -8.88 7.63
C ARG A 257 -11.87 -8.84 6.18
N THR A 258 -11.41 -7.83 5.47
CA THR A 258 -11.37 -7.79 3.99
C THR A 258 -9.93 -7.92 3.52
N ASN A 259 -9.67 -8.79 2.55
CA ASN A 259 -8.40 -8.88 1.85
C ASN A 259 -8.40 -7.94 0.65
N LEU A 260 -7.37 -7.08 0.54
CA LEU A 260 -7.16 -6.22 -0.61
C LEU A 260 -5.97 -6.70 -1.43
N ILE A 261 -6.12 -6.77 -2.74
CA ILE A 261 -5.01 -6.96 -3.66
C ILE A 261 -5.04 -5.81 -4.64
N LEU A 262 -4.02 -4.96 -4.58
CA LEU A 262 -3.82 -3.88 -5.54
C LEU A 262 -2.66 -4.24 -6.46
N ILE A 263 -2.95 -4.31 -7.75
CA ILE A 263 -1.94 -4.46 -8.80
C ILE A 263 -1.94 -3.18 -9.62
N ALA A 264 -0.81 -2.48 -9.59
CA ALA A 264 -0.63 -1.22 -10.32
C ALA A 264 0.52 -1.31 -11.30
N GLY A 265 0.40 -0.63 -12.43
CA GLY A 265 1.48 -0.61 -13.42
C GLY A 265 1.06 -0.05 -14.77
N ASN A 266 2.04 0.06 -15.67
CA ASN A 266 1.72 0.51 -17.02
C ASN A 266 1.12 -0.64 -17.83
N GLY A 267 -0.04 -0.42 -18.44
CA GLY A 267 -0.71 -1.42 -19.26
C GLY A 267 0.13 -1.87 -20.46
N ALA A 268 -0.09 -3.10 -20.92
CA ALA A 268 0.49 -3.59 -22.16
C ALA A 268 0.06 -2.70 -23.34
N ARG A 269 0.96 -2.53 -24.33
CA ARG A 269 0.75 -1.64 -25.49
C ARG A 269 -0.49 -2.00 -26.33
N ASP A 270 -0.83 -3.28 -26.36
CA ASP A 270 -1.92 -3.88 -27.12
C ASP A 270 -3.19 -4.13 -26.30
N ARG A 271 -3.18 -3.76 -25.00
CA ARG A 271 -4.34 -3.83 -24.11
C ARG A 271 -5.47 -2.94 -24.63
N LYS A 272 -6.70 -3.44 -24.58
CA LYS A 272 -7.91 -2.67 -24.88
C LYS A 272 -8.54 -2.10 -23.60
N PRO A 273 -9.31 -1.01 -23.71
CA PRO A 273 -10.10 -0.53 -22.58
C PRO A 273 -10.99 -1.63 -22.02
N LEU A 274 -11.14 -1.67 -20.69
CA LEU A 274 -11.90 -2.69 -19.94
C LEU A 274 -11.27 -4.10 -19.90
N ASP A 275 -10.12 -4.34 -20.52
CA ASP A 275 -9.41 -5.62 -20.37
C ASP A 275 -8.90 -5.78 -18.93
N VAL A 276 -9.31 -6.85 -18.26
CA VAL A 276 -8.85 -7.20 -16.90
C VAL A 276 -7.74 -8.25 -16.97
N LEU A 277 -6.82 -8.21 -16.00
CA LEU A 277 -5.75 -9.19 -15.82
C LEU A 277 -6.15 -10.27 -14.81
N ILE A 278 -7.08 -9.95 -13.90
CA ILE A 278 -7.70 -10.91 -12.98
C ILE A 278 -9.20 -10.97 -13.29
N GLY A 279 -9.74 -12.18 -13.41
CA GLY A 279 -11.15 -12.40 -13.71
C GLY A 279 -12.08 -11.72 -12.70
N TRP A 280 -13.19 -11.15 -13.17
CA TRP A 280 -14.14 -10.36 -12.34
C TRP A 280 -15.46 -11.08 -12.08
N GLU A 281 -15.80 -12.14 -12.82
CA GLU A 281 -17.11 -12.81 -12.73
C GLU A 281 -17.23 -13.68 -11.45
N GLU A 282 -16.16 -14.37 -11.11
CA GLU A 282 -16.05 -15.25 -9.94
C GLU A 282 -14.73 -14.98 -9.23
N ALA A 283 -14.68 -15.27 -7.92
CA ALA A 283 -13.43 -15.20 -7.17
C ALA A 283 -12.40 -16.16 -7.81
N PRO A 284 -11.13 -15.76 -7.95
CA PRO A 284 -10.08 -16.64 -8.44
C PRO A 284 -10.04 -17.95 -7.66
N VAL A 285 -9.91 -19.08 -8.37
CA VAL A 285 -9.97 -20.43 -7.74
C VAL A 285 -8.84 -20.64 -6.75
N GLU A 286 -7.73 -19.92 -6.94
CA GLU A 286 -6.56 -19.91 -6.07
C GLU A 286 -6.83 -19.22 -4.75
N TYR A 287 -7.84 -18.34 -4.65
CA TYR A 287 -8.20 -17.67 -3.41
C TYR A 287 -9.10 -18.56 -2.55
N THR A 288 -8.56 -19.04 -1.44
CA THR A 288 -9.21 -20.02 -0.55
C THR A 288 -9.49 -19.48 0.85
N ALA A 289 -9.02 -18.26 1.16
CA ALA A 289 -9.26 -17.64 2.46
C ALA A 289 -10.75 -17.38 2.74
N PRO A 290 -11.19 -17.43 4.02
CA PRO A 290 -12.58 -17.23 4.41
C PRO A 290 -13.01 -15.76 4.45
N HIS A 291 -12.13 -14.84 4.05
CA HIS A 291 -12.37 -13.40 4.11
C HIS A 291 -12.94 -12.86 2.80
N ASP A 292 -13.63 -11.72 2.86
CA ASP A 292 -14.03 -11.01 1.64
C ASP A 292 -12.78 -10.59 0.86
N LEU A 293 -12.84 -10.68 -0.47
CA LEU A 293 -11.73 -10.32 -1.36
C LEU A 293 -12.11 -9.10 -2.18
N GLN A 294 -11.27 -8.06 -2.12
CA GLN A 294 -11.27 -6.94 -3.03
C GLN A 294 -10.02 -7.00 -3.91
N VAL A 295 -10.20 -7.11 -5.21
CA VAL A 295 -9.13 -6.94 -6.21
C VAL A 295 -9.26 -5.56 -6.84
N VAL A 296 -8.14 -4.85 -6.96
CA VAL A 296 -8.01 -3.57 -7.65
C VAL A 296 -6.91 -3.69 -8.70
N GLU A 297 -7.24 -3.39 -9.94
CA GLU A 297 -6.27 -3.25 -11.03
C GLU A 297 -6.15 -1.77 -11.41
N LEU A 298 -4.98 -1.16 -11.18
CA LEU A 298 -4.68 0.21 -11.56
C LEU A 298 -3.79 0.23 -12.80
N ILE A 299 -4.39 0.48 -13.95
CA ILE A 299 -3.74 0.46 -15.25
C ILE A 299 -3.40 1.88 -15.69
N LEU A 300 -2.09 2.18 -15.73
CA LEU A 300 -1.56 3.48 -16.11
C LEU A 300 -0.93 3.44 -17.51
N THR A 301 -0.73 4.60 -18.11
CA THR A 301 0.02 4.77 -19.36
C THR A 301 1.41 5.35 -19.13
N ASP A 302 1.57 6.18 -18.10
CA ASP A 302 2.80 6.91 -17.80
C ASP A 302 3.09 6.93 -16.29
N GLY A 303 2.77 5.85 -15.57
CA GLY A 303 2.86 5.82 -14.11
C GLY A 303 4.27 5.97 -13.55
N GLU A 304 5.33 5.70 -14.33
CA GLU A 304 6.70 6.05 -13.90
C GLU A 304 6.88 7.57 -13.75
N ARG A 305 6.28 8.37 -14.64
CA ARG A 305 6.28 9.83 -14.53
C ARG A 305 5.56 10.28 -13.26
N LEU A 306 4.42 9.66 -12.95
CA LEU A 306 3.66 9.97 -11.74
C LEU A 306 4.48 9.67 -10.49
N ILE A 307 5.07 8.46 -10.41
CA ILE A 307 5.87 8.03 -9.26
C ILE A 307 7.09 8.94 -9.10
N ASP A 308 7.87 9.14 -10.17
CA ASP A 308 9.07 9.95 -10.09
C ASP A 308 8.72 11.40 -9.78
N GLY A 309 7.68 11.97 -10.40
CA GLY A 309 7.19 13.31 -10.13
C GLY A 309 6.78 13.50 -8.66
N LEU A 310 5.91 12.62 -8.15
CA LEU A 310 5.48 12.65 -6.75
C LEU A 310 6.66 12.59 -5.80
N TYR A 311 7.50 11.55 -5.87
CA TYR A 311 8.59 11.36 -4.91
C TYR A 311 9.72 12.39 -5.04
N SER A 312 9.86 13.05 -6.20
CA SER A 312 10.78 14.18 -6.34
C SER A 312 10.23 15.44 -5.65
N SER A 313 8.91 15.56 -5.61
CA SER A 313 8.18 16.72 -5.09
C SER A 313 7.89 16.65 -3.59
N LEU A 314 8.01 15.45 -3.00
CA LEU A 314 7.84 15.26 -1.56
C LEU A 314 8.99 15.93 -0.79
N TRP A 315 8.63 16.61 0.29
CA TRP A 315 9.54 17.30 1.19
C TRP A 315 10.42 18.34 0.47
N GLN A 316 9.84 19.05 -0.50
CA GLN A 316 10.38 20.33 -0.94
C GLN A 316 9.63 21.42 -0.15
N GLU A 317 10.37 22.28 0.56
CA GLU A 317 9.77 23.49 1.12
C GLU A 317 9.06 24.24 -0.01
N ALA A 318 7.83 24.69 0.22
CA ALA A 318 7.17 25.58 -0.71
C ALA A 318 8.03 26.84 -0.81
N GLU A 319 8.68 27.05 -1.96
CA GLU A 319 9.31 28.33 -2.30
C GLU A 319 8.28 29.47 -2.30
#